data_AF-A0A945JTF2-F1
#
_entry.id   AF-A0A945JTF2-F1
#
_cell.length_a   1.000
_cell.length_b   1.000
_cell.length_c   1.000
_cell.angle_alpha   90.00
_cell.angle_beta   90.00
_cell.angle_gamma   90.00
#
_symmetry.space_group_name_H-M   'P 1'
#
loop_
_entity.id
_entity.type
_entity.pdbx_description
1 polymer ?
#
loop_
_entity_poly.entity_id
_entity_poly.type
_entity_poly.pdbx_seq_one_letter_code
_entity_poly.pdbx_strand_id
1 'polypeptide(L)'
;MTLRMCIAALACMLVMCTEGRTQTSENSLPITPADEIATALNAAPEREGPAPATPDGVPHQQLNQNAPLAMIQALTASAIPLPGIKFAPTPFSLAGSLGWRLEPDLAQGPDEGFIRGTLEFGHQHRVEDGSMHLLLPSELATIALEKGWGVIHPIDDTISGETSTYVMIYGARNLEELETVWLIAQISYYQARGLSMEPADSTVVPHTGWGWFKRIIGRTSGKQ
;
A
#
# COMPACT_ATOMS: atom_id res chain seq x y z
N MET A 1 8.47 -31.63 -55.18
CA MET A 1 8.09 -31.56 -53.75
C MET A 1 9.14 -30.72 -53.04
N THR A 2 8.86 -29.41 -52.91
CA THR A 2 8.65 -28.71 -51.61
C THR A 2 9.93 -28.67 -50.76
N LEU A 3 10.71 -27.58 -50.80
CA LEU A 3 10.55 -26.27 -50.14
C LEU A 3 10.69 -26.32 -48.61
N ARG A 4 11.82 -25.81 -48.10
CA ARG A 4 11.99 -24.83 -47.00
C ARG A 4 13.51 -24.65 -46.75
N MET A 5 14.17 -23.56 -47.16
CA MET A 5 14.21 -22.21 -46.53
C MET A 5 14.30 -22.28 -45.00
N CYS A 6 15.12 -21.52 -44.27
CA CYS A 6 16.24 -20.61 -44.49
C CYS A 6 16.45 -19.93 -43.12
N ILE A 7 17.69 -19.63 -42.72
CA ILE A 7 18.08 -18.47 -41.85
C ILE A 7 17.67 -18.64 -40.36
N ALA A 8 18.47 -18.34 -39.32
CA ALA A 8 19.44 -17.29 -39.14
C ALA A 8 20.55 -17.66 -38.14
N ALA A 9 21.68 -16.98 -38.31
CA ALA A 9 22.83 -16.96 -37.44
C ALA A 9 22.65 -16.02 -36.23
N LEU A 10 23.62 -16.14 -35.32
CA LEU A 10 24.15 -15.08 -34.45
C LEU A 10 23.36 -14.74 -33.18
N ALA A 11 23.84 -15.23 -32.04
CA ALA A 11 24.47 -14.42 -30.99
C ALA A 11 24.46 -15.20 -29.66
N CYS A 12 25.64 -15.45 -29.09
CA CYS A 12 25.94 -14.95 -27.75
C CYS A 12 27.41 -15.26 -27.42
N MET A 13 28.20 -14.19 -27.37
CA MET A 13 29.56 -14.21 -26.86
C MET A 13 29.55 -14.55 -25.36
N LEU A 14 30.49 -15.39 -24.97
CA LEU A 14 30.82 -15.68 -23.58
C LEU A 14 31.34 -14.43 -22.84
N VAL A 15 30.89 -14.32 -21.59
CA VAL A 15 31.63 -13.92 -20.37
C VAL A 15 32.13 -12.48 -20.28
N MET A 16 31.60 -11.76 -19.28
CA MET A 16 32.41 -11.18 -18.21
C MET A 16 31.62 -11.26 -16.90
N CYS A 17 32.15 -12.05 -15.96
CA CYS A 17 31.80 -11.99 -14.55
C CYS A 17 32.04 -10.56 -14.03
N THR A 18 31.01 -9.93 -13.49
CA THR A 18 31.19 -8.92 -12.44
C THR A 18 30.23 -9.28 -11.31
N GLU A 19 30.83 -9.86 -10.27
CA GLU A 19 30.38 -9.88 -8.87
C GLU A 19 28.88 -10.08 -8.65
N GLY A 20 28.53 -11.33 -8.36
CA GLY A 20 27.29 -11.65 -7.67
C GLY A 20 27.24 -10.93 -6.33
N ARG A 21 26.52 -9.81 -6.28
CA ARG A 21 25.78 -9.46 -5.08
C ARG A 21 24.52 -10.32 -5.12
N THR A 22 24.57 -11.48 -4.47
CA THR A 22 23.34 -12.11 -4.00
C THR A 22 22.55 -11.03 -3.28
N GLN A 23 21.40 -10.67 -3.83
CA GLN A 23 20.45 -9.74 -3.23
C GLN A 23 19.83 -10.47 -2.03
N THR A 24 20.56 -10.45 -0.91
CA THR A 24 20.16 -11.09 0.34
C THR A 24 19.14 -10.23 1.06
N SER A 25 18.44 -10.86 2.01
CA SER A 25 17.42 -10.34 2.94
C SER A 25 17.80 -9.09 3.76
N GLU A 26 18.88 -8.38 3.45
CA GLU A 26 19.34 -7.19 4.18
C GLU A 26 18.60 -5.90 3.76
N ASN A 27 17.85 -5.93 2.65
CA ASN A 27 17.13 -4.76 2.15
C ASN A 27 15.62 -4.77 2.44
N SER A 28 15.08 -5.80 3.10
CA SER A 28 13.67 -5.84 3.50
C SER A 28 13.50 -5.24 4.89
N LEU A 29 12.56 -4.30 5.01
CA LEU A 29 12.16 -3.77 6.30
C LEU A 29 11.53 -4.86 7.19
N PRO A 30 11.62 -4.75 8.52
CA PRO A 30 11.07 -5.73 9.43
C PRO A 30 9.55 -5.83 9.30
N ILE A 31 9.02 -7.04 9.46
CA ILE A 31 7.58 -7.27 9.57
C ILE A 31 7.20 -7.08 11.04
N THR A 32 6.34 -6.11 11.32
CA THR A 32 5.81 -5.83 12.66
C THR A 32 4.73 -6.85 12.99
N PRO A 33 4.76 -7.55 14.14
CA PRO A 33 3.69 -8.47 14.53
C PRO A 33 2.30 -7.81 14.46
N ALA A 34 1.29 -8.58 14.05
CA ALA A 34 -0.05 -8.03 13.82
C ALA A 34 -0.63 -7.40 15.10
N ASP A 35 -0.46 -8.03 16.25
CA ASP A 35 -0.90 -7.56 17.57
C ASP A 35 -0.12 -6.34 18.11
N GLU A 36 1.01 -5.99 17.50
CA GLU A 36 1.81 -4.81 17.83
C GLU A 36 1.58 -3.65 16.85
N ILE A 37 0.96 -3.88 15.69
CA ILE A 37 0.96 -2.92 14.59
C ILE A 37 0.17 -1.65 14.89
N ALA A 38 -0.92 -1.76 15.65
CA ALA A 38 -1.71 -0.60 16.06
C ALA A 38 -0.91 0.30 17.02
N THR A 39 -0.17 -0.29 17.96
CA THR A 39 0.74 0.45 18.85
C THR A 39 1.87 1.10 18.08
N ALA A 40 2.47 0.38 17.14
CA ALA A 40 3.52 0.91 16.28
C ALA A 40 3.00 2.09 15.43
N LEU A 41 1.81 2.00 14.85
CA LEU A 41 1.24 3.09 14.05
C LEU A 41 0.97 4.33 14.92
N ASN A 42 0.46 4.14 16.14
CA ASN A 42 0.28 5.25 17.09
C ASN A 42 1.60 5.94 17.44
N ALA A 43 2.68 5.17 17.60
CA ALA A 43 4.02 5.66 17.90
C ALA A 43 4.75 6.25 16.68
N ALA A 44 4.31 5.95 15.46
CA ALA A 44 4.92 6.45 14.23
C ALA A 44 4.88 7.99 14.17
N PRO A 45 5.91 8.65 13.61
CA PRO A 45 5.94 10.10 13.53
C PRO A 45 4.84 10.65 12.62
N GLU A 46 4.50 11.92 12.81
CA GLU A 46 3.74 12.68 11.81
C GLU A 46 4.61 12.90 10.57
N ARG A 47 4.00 12.90 9.38
CA ARG A 47 4.72 13.16 8.15
C ARG A 47 5.15 14.62 8.08
N GLU A 48 6.44 14.86 7.86
CA GLU A 48 6.97 16.23 7.84
C GLU A 48 6.57 17.05 6.60
N GLY A 49 6.23 18.31 6.84
CA GLY A 49 5.97 19.30 5.79
C GLY A 49 4.56 19.26 5.21
N PRO A 50 4.29 20.02 4.15
CA PRO A 50 2.95 20.09 3.56
C PRO A 50 2.56 18.75 2.91
N ALA A 51 1.25 18.47 2.91
CA ALA A 51 0.70 17.33 2.19
C ALA A 51 1.02 17.42 0.68
N PRO A 52 1.35 16.30 0.02
CA PRO A 52 1.42 16.23 -1.43
C PRO A 52 0.11 16.66 -2.11
N ALA A 53 0.22 17.30 -3.28
CA ALA A 53 -0.93 17.67 -4.08
C ALA A 53 -1.54 16.45 -4.78
N THR A 54 -2.86 16.37 -4.78
CA THR A 54 -3.64 15.29 -5.41
C THR A 54 -4.84 15.88 -6.15
N PRO A 55 -5.29 15.31 -7.26
CA PRO A 55 -6.55 15.72 -7.89
C PRO A 55 -7.76 15.34 -7.01
N ASP A 56 -8.89 16.02 -7.20
CA ASP A 56 -10.14 15.76 -6.46
C ASP A 56 -10.91 14.52 -6.96
N GLY A 57 -10.40 13.84 -7.99
CA GLY A 57 -11.10 12.76 -8.67
C GLY A 57 -10.16 11.71 -9.25
N VAL A 58 -10.73 10.85 -10.10
CA VAL A 58 -9.99 9.77 -10.77
C VAL A 58 -9.51 10.19 -12.17
N PRO A 59 -8.32 9.76 -12.62
CA PRO A 59 -7.36 8.95 -11.89
C PRO A 59 -6.74 9.71 -10.72
N HIS A 60 -6.70 9.07 -9.54
CA HIS A 60 -6.18 9.68 -8.32
C HIS A 60 -4.72 9.27 -8.15
N GLN A 61 -3.84 10.26 -8.01
CA GLN A 61 -2.40 10.05 -8.00
C GLN A 61 -1.71 11.19 -7.23
N GLN A 62 -0.50 10.95 -6.78
CA GLN A 62 0.32 11.97 -6.13
C GLN A 62 1.05 12.81 -7.18
N LEU A 63 0.91 14.14 -7.14
CA LEU A 63 1.40 15.04 -8.19
C LEU A 63 2.77 15.67 -7.88
N ASN A 64 3.19 15.66 -6.61
CA ASN A 64 4.47 16.22 -6.17
C ASN A 64 5.00 15.47 -4.93
N GLN A 65 6.23 15.77 -4.52
CA GLN A 65 6.92 15.08 -3.42
C GLN A 65 7.04 13.56 -3.63
N ASN A 66 7.17 13.15 -4.89
CA ASN A 66 7.10 11.77 -5.34
C ASN A 66 8.25 10.92 -4.79
N ALA A 67 7.99 9.63 -4.58
CA ALA A 67 8.99 8.70 -4.09
C ALA A 67 10.09 8.48 -5.14
N PRO A 68 11.37 8.52 -4.77
CA PRO A 68 12.43 8.11 -5.67
C PRO A 68 12.35 6.60 -5.92
N LEU A 69 12.82 6.15 -7.09
CA LEU A 69 12.79 4.74 -7.51
C LEU A 69 13.31 3.77 -6.43
N ALA A 70 14.35 4.16 -5.69
CA ALA A 70 14.93 3.33 -4.64
C ALA A 70 13.93 3.03 -3.50
N MET A 71 13.07 3.98 -3.11
CA MET A 71 12.05 3.76 -2.07
C MET A 71 10.92 2.88 -2.58
N ILE A 72 10.51 3.08 -3.84
CA ILE A 72 9.49 2.24 -4.49
C ILE A 72 9.95 0.79 -4.52
N GLN A 73 11.19 0.54 -4.97
CA GLN A 73 11.78 -0.79 -5.04
C GLN A 73 11.98 -1.41 -3.64
N ALA A 74 12.41 -0.62 -2.66
CA ALA A 74 12.58 -1.10 -1.29
C ALA A 74 11.24 -1.49 -0.64
N LEU A 75 10.16 -0.74 -0.91
CA LEU A 75 8.81 -1.09 -0.46
C LEU A 75 8.34 -2.42 -1.05
N THR A 76 8.46 -2.59 -2.38
CA THR A 76 8.10 -3.85 -3.04
C THR A 76 8.97 -5.00 -2.52
N ALA A 77 10.28 -4.78 -2.34
CA ALA A 77 11.20 -5.80 -1.83
C ALA A 77 10.87 -6.22 -0.39
N SER A 78 10.45 -5.29 0.45
CA SER A 78 10.02 -5.56 1.84
C SER A 78 8.76 -6.41 1.90
N ALA A 79 7.92 -6.34 0.87
CA ALA A 79 6.69 -7.12 0.79
C ALA A 79 6.90 -8.56 0.29
N ILE A 80 7.95 -8.84 -0.49
CA ILE A 80 8.25 -10.19 -1.04
C ILE A 80 8.19 -11.31 0.02
N PRO A 81 8.73 -11.15 1.25
CA PRO A 81 8.69 -12.19 2.26
C PRO A 81 7.31 -12.43 2.90
N LEU A 82 6.31 -11.57 2.64
CA LEU A 82 4.98 -11.71 3.25
C LEU A 82 4.30 -13.02 2.80
N PRO A 83 3.86 -13.89 3.73
CA PRO A 83 3.22 -15.15 3.38
C PRO A 83 1.97 -14.97 2.50
N GLY A 84 2.00 -15.57 1.31
CA GLY A 84 0.87 -15.57 0.37
C GLY A 84 0.77 -14.34 -0.51
N ILE A 85 1.71 -13.40 -0.47
CA ILE A 85 1.67 -12.24 -1.35
C ILE A 85 1.93 -12.64 -2.81
N LYS A 86 1.21 -12.00 -3.73
CA LYS A 86 1.43 -12.05 -5.17
C LYS A 86 1.40 -10.65 -5.74
N PHE A 87 2.34 -10.39 -6.64
CA PHE A 87 2.38 -9.16 -7.42
C PHE A 87 1.90 -9.42 -8.84
N ALA A 88 1.04 -8.55 -9.36
CA ALA A 88 0.57 -8.62 -10.73
C ALA A 88 0.15 -7.25 -11.24
N PRO A 89 0.15 -7.00 -12.56
CA PRO A 89 -0.47 -5.79 -13.12
C PRO A 89 -1.91 -5.64 -12.63
N THR A 90 -2.29 -4.41 -12.29
CA THR A 90 -3.65 -4.08 -11.85
C THR A 90 -4.41 -3.27 -12.90
N PRO A 91 -5.64 -3.65 -13.26
CA PRO A 91 -6.52 -2.82 -14.09
C PRO A 91 -7.25 -1.73 -13.28
N PHE A 92 -7.11 -1.73 -11.94
CA PHE A 92 -7.82 -0.82 -11.03
C PHE A 92 -7.04 0.46 -10.73
N SER A 93 -5.96 0.70 -11.47
CA SER A 93 -5.05 1.81 -11.26
C SER A 93 -4.53 2.32 -12.60
N LEU A 94 -3.60 3.27 -12.54
CA LEU A 94 -2.88 3.75 -13.71
C LEU A 94 -2.08 2.62 -14.38
N ALA A 95 -1.87 2.73 -15.69
CA ALA A 95 -1.06 1.77 -16.44
C ALA A 95 0.34 1.61 -15.81
N GLY A 96 0.79 0.38 -15.63
CA GLY A 96 2.08 0.07 -15.01
C GLY A 96 2.09 0.02 -13.49
N SER A 97 0.96 0.29 -12.81
CA SER A 97 0.82 0.03 -11.37
C SER A 97 0.87 -1.47 -11.06
N LEU A 98 1.34 -1.78 -9.85
CA LEU A 98 1.52 -3.13 -9.35
C LEU A 98 0.47 -3.45 -8.29
N GLY A 99 -0.45 -4.35 -8.61
CA GLY A 99 -1.42 -4.89 -7.66
C GLY A 99 -0.76 -5.85 -6.69
N TRP A 100 -1.02 -5.64 -5.40
CA TRP A 100 -0.63 -6.51 -4.30
C TRP A 100 -1.83 -7.38 -3.94
N ARG A 101 -1.66 -8.68 -4.13
CA ARG A 101 -2.72 -9.69 -3.99
C ARG A 101 -2.36 -10.75 -2.97
N LEU A 102 -3.37 -11.40 -2.42
CA LEU A 102 -3.19 -12.61 -1.61
C LEU A 102 -3.53 -13.85 -2.42
N GLU A 103 -2.82 -14.94 -2.12
CA GLU A 103 -3.25 -16.28 -2.48
C GLU A 103 -4.61 -16.59 -1.83
N PRO A 104 -5.54 -17.26 -2.54
CA PRO A 104 -6.90 -17.52 -2.04
C PRO A 104 -6.95 -18.16 -0.66
N ASP A 105 -6.08 -19.14 -0.39
CA ASP A 105 -6.06 -19.87 0.89
C ASP A 105 -5.67 -19.00 2.09
N LEU A 106 -5.02 -17.85 1.84
CA LEU A 106 -4.54 -16.94 2.86
C LEU A 106 -5.35 -15.63 2.92
N ALA A 107 -6.27 -15.42 1.98
CA ALA A 107 -7.19 -14.29 1.91
C ALA A 107 -8.41 -14.51 2.82
N GLN A 108 -8.19 -14.59 4.14
CA GLN A 108 -9.22 -14.90 5.15
C GLN A 108 -9.83 -13.64 5.79
N GLY A 109 -9.45 -12.45 5.31
CA GLY A 109 -10.00 -11.17 5.76
C GLY A 109 -11.43 -10.91 5.29
N PRO A 110 -12.05 -9.82 5.77
CA PRO A 110 -13.34 -9.39 5.27
C PRO A 110 -13.26 -8.96 3.80
N ASP A 111 -14.38 -9.02 3.08
CA ASP A 111 -14.48 -8.53 1.69
C ASP A 111 -14.00 -7.08 1.54
N GLU A 112 -14.22 -6.25 2.57
CA GLU A 112 -13.80 -4.84 2.64
C GLU A 112 -12.27 -4.65 2.76
N GLY A 113 -11.50 -5.73 2.91
CA GLY A 113 -10.04 -5.74 2.84
C GLY A 113 -9.50 -5.90 1.40
N PHE A 114 -10.39 -6.00 0.41
CA PHE A 114 -10.03 -6.21 -0.99
C PHE A 114 -10.78 -5.27 -1.93
N ILE A 115 -10.13 -4.92 -3.05
CA ILE A 115 -10.81 -4.31 -4.19
C ILE A 115 -11.90 -5.28 -4.66
N ARG A 116 -13.15 -4.79 -4.71
CA ARG A 116 -14.36 -5.59 -4.89
C ARG A 116 -14.24 -6.63 -6.01
N GLY A 117 -14.50 -7.90 -5.67
CA GLY A 117 -14.50 -9.02 -6.62
C GLY A 117 -13.09 -9.52 -6.98
N THR A 118 -12.07 -9.17 -6.19
CA THR A 118 -10.68 -9.55 -6.41
C THR A 118 -10.01 -9.99 -5.10
N LEU A 119 -8.75 -10.43 -5.20
CA LEU A 119 -7.88 -10.68 -4.05
C LEU A 119 -6.79 -9.59 -3.89
N GLU A 120 -6.99 -8.43 -4.54
CA GLU A 120 -6.10 -7.27 -4.45
C GLU A 120 -6.44 -6.43 -3.23
N PHE A 121 -5.54 -6.41 -2.24
CA PHE A 121 -5.73 -5.64 -1.01
C PHE A 121 -5.15 -4.22 -1.11
N GLY A 122 -4.29 -4.01 -2.10
CA GLY A 122 -3.79 -2.69 -2.44
C GLY A 122 -3.03 -2.71 -3.75
N HIS A 123 -2.66 -1.53 -4.23
CA HIS A 123 -1.76 -1.42 -5.37
C HIS A 123 -0.80 -0.26 -5.21
N GLN A 124 0.39 -0.45 -5.77
CA GLN A 124 1.48 0.50 -5.75
C GLN A 124 1.59 1.17 -7.11
N HIS A 125 1.62 2.50 -7.11
CA HIS A 125 1.90 3.27 -8.30
C HIS A 125 3.36 3.11 -8.73
N ARG A 126 3.57 3.31 -10.04
CA ARG A 126 4.87 3.26 -10.70
C ARG A 126 5.74 4.48 -10.37
N VAL A 127 6.92 4.52 -10.99
CA VAL A 127 8.04 5.42 -10.71
C VAL A 127 7.73 6.91 -10.80
N GLU A 128 6.63 7.27 -11.45
CA GLU A 128 6.17 8.64 -11.60
C GLU A 128 5.68 9.24 -10.27
N ASP A 129 5.16 8.44 -9.32
CA ASP A 129 4.79 8.94 -7.99
C ASP A 129 5.15 8.01 -6.81
N GLY A 130 4.98 6.69 -6.95
CA GLY A 130 5.26 5.70 -5.90
C GLY A 130 4.29 5.67 -4.70
N SER A 131 3.15 6.35 -4.78
CA SER A 131 2.04 6.26 -3.83
C SER A 131 1.37 4.87 -3.85
N MET A 132 0.60 4.57 -2.82
CA MET A 132 -0.19 3.34 -2.73
C MET A 132 -1.66 3.64 -2.52
N HIS A 133 -2.53 2.85 -3.14
CA HIS A 133 -3.93 2.78 -2.73
C HIS A 133 -4.15 1.51 -1.92
N LEU A 134 -4.72 1.65 -0.73
CA LEU A 134 -4.86 0.59 0.26
C LEU A 134 -6.26 0.61 0.86
N LEU A 135 -6.77 -0.58 1.21
CA LEU A 135 -7.90 -0.73 2.11
C LEU A 135 -7.37 -0.96 3.53
N LEU A 136 -7.80 -0.13 4.48
CA LEU A 136 -7.37 -0.17 5.87
C LEU A 136 -8.60 -0.23 6.78
N PRO A 137 -8.54 -0.85 7.99
CA PRO A 137 -9.61 -0.71 8.97
C PRO A 137 -9.80 0.78 9.30
N SER A 138 -11.04 1.26 9.37
CA SER A 138 -11.34 2.70 9.45
C SER A 138 -10.65 3.42 10.61
N GLU A 139 -10.47 2.74 11.74
CA GLU A 139 -9.76 3.27 12.91
C GLU A 139 -8.26 3.49 12.65
N LEU A 140 -7.60 2.53 12.00
CA LEU A 140 -6.18 2.64 11.65
C LEU A 140 -5.96 3.58 10.46
N ALA A 141 -6.91 3.63 9.52
CA ALA A 141 -6.92 4.63 8.45
C ALA A 141 -6.95 6.04 9.04
N THR A 142 -7.83 6.30 10.02
CA THR A 142 -7.93 7.57 10.72
C THR A 142 -6.58 8.01 11.29
N ILE A 143 -5.89 7.12 12.01
CA ILE A 143 -4.58 7.44 12.62
C ILE A 143 -3.56 7.81 11.54
N ALA A 144 -3.49 7.04 10.44
CA ALA A 144 -2.56 7.33 9.35
C ALA A 144 -2.85 8.69 8.67
N LEU A 145 -4.13 8.99 8.44
CA LEU A 145 -4.59 10.24 7.84
C LEU A 145 -4.33 11.44 8.76
N GLU A 146 -4.63 11.34 10.05
CA GLU A 146 -4.38 12.39 11.04
C GLU A 146 -2.88 12.71 11.19
N LYS A 147 -2.02 11.68 11.03
CA LYS A 147 -0.56 11.84 11.00
C LYS A 147 -0.03 12.34 9.65
N GLY A 148 -0.89 12.60 8.67
CA GLY A 148 -0.52 13.20 7.38
C GLY A 148 0.09 12.23 6.36
N TRP A 149 -0.08 10.92 6.53
CA TRP A 149 0.50 9.90 5.64
C TRP A 149 -0.29 9.66 4.36
N GLY A 150 -1.50 10.19 4.23
CA GLY A 150 -2.32 10.00 3.05
C GLY A 150 -3.58 10.85 3.04
N VAL A 151 -4.44 10.54 2.08
CA VAL A 151 -5.78 11.11 1.91
C VAL A 151 -6.79 10.01 1.61
N ILE A 152 -8.06 10.25 1.94
CA ILE A 152 -9.15 9.38 1.52
C ILE A 152 -9.23 9.39 -0.01
N HIS A 153 -9.43 8.22 -0.61
CA HIS A 153 -9.60 8.11 -2.05
C HIS A 153 -10.94 8.71 -2.50
N PRO A 154 -11.02 9.45 -3.64
CA PRO A 154 -12.26 10.12 -4.06
C PRO A 154 -13.48 9.22 -4.28
N ILE A 155 -13.29 7.91 -4.43
CA ILE A 155 -14.37 6.93 -4.60
C ILE A 155 -14.41 5.91 -3.46
N ASP A 156 -13.90 6.27 -2.28
CA ASP A 156 -13.96 5.44 -1.07
C ASP A 156 -15.35 4.85 -0.84
N ASP A 157 -16.40 5.68 -0.81
CA ASP A 157 -17.81 5.28 -0.63
C ASP A 157 -18.31 4.20 -1.62
N THR A 158 -17.61 3.98 -2.74
CA THR A 158 -17.96 2.96 -3.74
C THR A 158 -17.17 1.66 -3.57
N ILE A 159 -15.99 1.73 -2.97
CA ILE A 159 -15.03 0.63 -2.86
C ILE A 159 -15.01 0.02 -1.46
N SER A 160 -14.94 0.85 -0.42
CA SER A 160 -14.91 0.40 0.97
C SER A 160 -16.32 0.06 1.48
N GLY A 161 -16.38 -0.46 2.71
CA GLY A 161 -17.63 -0.68 3.43
C GLY A 161 -17.58 -0.04 4.81
N GLU A 162 -18.46 -0.45 5.72
CA GLU A 162 -18.67 0.30 6.98
C GLU A 162 -17.44 0.28 7.90
N THR A 163 -16.56 -0.71 7.76
CA THR A 163 -15.43 -0.95 8.67
C THR A 163 -14.06 -0.75 8.02
N SER A 164 -14.04 -0.33 6.76
CA SER A 164 -12.82 -0.10 5.98
C SER A 164 -12.81 1.30 5.38
N THR A 165 -11.63 1.82 5.09
CA THR A 165 -11.45 3.08 4.36
C THR A 165 -10.44 2.85 3.24
N TYR A 166 -10.82 3.24 2.03
CA TYR A 166 -9.96 3.23 0.86
C TYR A 166 -9.17 4.54 0.81
N VAL A 167 -7.85 4.44 0.99
CA VAL A 167 -6.96 5.59 1.12
C VAL A 167 -5.86 5.55 0.07
N MET A 168 -5.39 6.73 -0.31
CA MET A 168 -4.09 6.87 -0.97
C MET A 168 -3.04 7.26 0.08
N ILE A 169 -2.10 6.36 0.33
CA ILE A 169 -0.89 6.61 1.13
C ILE A 169 0.20 7.19 0.23
N TYR A 170 0.81 8.28 0.67
CA TYR A 170 1.83 8.97 -0.09
C TYR A 170 3.10 8.13 -0.25
N GLY A 171 3.78 8.31 -1.38
CA GLY A 171 5.06 7.67 -1.63
C GLY A 171 6.15 8.20 -0.69
N ALA A 172 6.97 7.31 -0.14
CA ALA A 172 8.06 7.65 0.77
C ALA A 172 9.19 8.41 0.05
N ARG A 173 9.58 9.58 0.58
CA ARG A 173 10.66 10.42 0.05
C ARG A 173 12.05 9.91 0.45
N ASN A 174 12.13 9.21 1.58
CA ASN A 174 13.37 8.73 2.20
C ASN A 174 13.11 7.47 3.03
N LEU A 175 14.17 6.92 3.65
CA LEU A 175 14.10 5.69 4.43
C LEU A 175 13.22 5.79 5.68
N GLU A 176 13.22 6.94 6.37
CA GLU A 176 12.40 7.16 7.57
C GLU A 176 10.92 7.14 7.22
N GLU A 177 10.53 7.76 6.10
CA GLU A 177 9.16 7.67 5.60
C GLU A 177 8.80 6.28 5.13
N LEU A 178 9.76 5.57 4.54
CA LEU A 178 9.55 4.21 4.04
C LEU A 178 9.17 3.25 5.18
N GLU A 179 9.76 3.41 6.37
CA GLU A 179 9.39 2.62 7.56
C GLU A 179 7.90 2.78 7.91
N THR A 180 7.39 4.01 7.88
CA THR A 180 5.97 4.27 8.20
C THR A 180 5.02 3.85 7.08
N VAL A 181 5.38 4.10 5.82
CA VAL A 181 4.60 3.62 4.66
C VAL A 181 4.54 2.09 4.66
N TRP A 182 5.64 1.42 4.97
CA TRP A 182 5.69 -0.03 5.11
C TRP A 182 4.82 -0.54 6.25
N LEU A 183 4.82 0.15 7.40
CA LEU A 183 3.93 -0.16 8.51
C LEU A 183 2.45 -0.08 8.08
N ILE A 184 2.06 0.97 7.35
CA ILE A 184 0.68 1.12 6.88
C ILE A 184 0.32 0.06 5.82
N ALA A 185 1.25 -0.30 4.93
CA ALA A 185 1.04 -1.37 3.96
C ALA A 185 0.81 -2.73 4.64
N GLN A 186 1.51 -3.01 5.74
CA GLN A 186 1.30 -4.22 6.54
C GLN A 186 -0.10 -4.28 7.18
N ILE A 187 -0.67 -3.13 7.58
CA ILE A 187 -2.05 -3.07 8.11
C ILE A 187 -3.06 -3.55 7.05
N SER A 188 -2.93 -3.07 5.81
CA SER A 188 -3.78 -3.51 4.71
C SER A 188 -3.64 -5.02 4.46
N TYR A 189 -2.39 -5.52 4.47
CA TYR A 189 -2.11 -6.96 4.37
C TYR A 189 -2.76 -7.74 5.53
N TYR A 190 -2.67 -7.27 6.77
CA TYR A 190 -3.25 -7.96 7.94
C TYR A 190 -4.77 -7.97 7.93
N GLN A 191 -5.40 -6.86 7.50
CA GLN A 191 -6.83 -6.84 7.28
C GLN A 191 -7.24 -7.89 6.24
N ALA A 192 -6.56 -7.92 5.09
CA ALA A 192 -6.82 -8.88 4.03
C ALA A 192 -6.53 -10.35 4.43
N ARG A 193 -5.57 -10.57 5.33
CA ARG A 193 -5.28 -11.88 5.92
C ARG A 193 -6.27 -12.31 7.00
N GLY A 194 -7.12 -11.41 7.50
CA GLY A 194 -7.99 -11.67 8.64
C GLY A 194 -7.25 -11.81 9.97
N LEU A 195 -6.10 -11.14 10.12
CA LEU A 195 -5.30 -11.18 11.35
C LEU A 195 -5.77 -10.08 12.31
N SER A 196 -5.87 -10.44 13.59
CA SER A 196 -6.16 -9.47 14.65
C SER A 196 -5.00 -8.50 14.81
N MET A 197 -5.33 -7.21 14.77
CA MET A 197 -4.37 -6.11 15.00
C MET A 197 -4.54 -5.46 16.38
N GLU A 198 -5.46 -6.00 17.18
CA GLU A 198 -5.64 -5.66 18.58
C GLU A 198 -4.60 -6.37 19.45
N PRO A 199 -4.06 -5.70 20.49
CA PRO A 199 -3.22 -6.35 21.48
C PRO A 199 -3.97 -7.52 22.11
N ALA A 200 -3.30 -8.65 22.34
CA ALA A 200 -3.92 -9.86 22.90
C ALA A 200 -4.58 -9.67 24.28
N ASP A 201 -4.36 -8.52 24.94
CA ASP A 201 -4.91 -8.14 26.26
C ASP A 201 -5.87 -6.93 26.20
N SER A 202 -6.29 -6.47 25.00
CA SER A 202 -7.25 -5.35 24.87
C SER A 202 -8.69 -5.83 25.11
N THR A 203 -9.08 -6.03 26.37
CA THR A 203 -10.49 -6.15 26.73
C THR A 203 -11.17 -4.79 26.67
N VAL A 204 -11.64 -4.34 25.49
CA VAL A 204 -12.50 -3.14 25.37
C VAL A 204 -13.74 -3.40 24.52
N VAL A 205 -14.87 -2.90 25.02
CA VAL A 205 -16.26 -3.01 24.57
C VAL A 205 -16.52 -2.12 23.34
N PRO A 206 -17.33 -2.52 22.35
CA PRO A 206 -17.43 -1.82 21.07
C PRO A 206 -18.07 -0.43 21.20
N HIS A 207 -17.45 0.56 20.57
CA HIS A 207 -18.03 1.89 20.41
C HIS A 207 -18.90 1.93 19.14
N THR A 208 -20.22 1.82 19.33
CA THR A 208 -21.20 2.09 18.28
C THR A 208 -21.35 3.60 18.05
N GLY A 209 -21.23 4.07 16.80
CA GLY A 209 -22.08 5.17 16.32
C GLY A 209 -21.46 6.18 15.35
N TRP A 210 -22.12 6.33 14.21
CA TRP A 210 -22.01 7.30 13.09
C TRP A 210 -21.83 8.81 13.41
N GLY A 211 -21.68 9.21 14.67
CA GLY A 211 -21.65 10.62 15.09
C GLY A 211 -20.34 11.36 14.80
N TRP A 212 -19.24 10.65 14.58
CA TRP A 212 -17.89 11.24 14.51
C TRP A 212 -17.56 11.84 13.13
N PHE A 213 -18.06 11.23 12.04
CA PHE A 213 -17.75 11.62 10.65
C PHE A 213 -18.09 13.08 10.31
N LYS A 214 -19.10 13.68 10.96
CA LYS A 214 -19.49 15.09 10.74
C LYS A 214 -18.53 16.11 11.32
N ARG A 215 -17.55 15.72 12.14
CA ARG A 215 -16.62 16.67 12.78
C ARG A 215 -15.41 17.03 11.91
N ILE A 216 -15.11 16.24 10.87
CA ILE A 216 -13.90 16.41 10.04
C ILE A 216 -14.15 17.32 8.83
N ILE A 217 -15.35 17.28 8.23
CA ILE A 217 -15.73 18.13 7.08
C ILE A 217 -16.18 19.56 7.46
N GLY A 218 -16.30 19.88 8.76
CA GLY A 218 -16.93 21.12 9.23
C GLY A 218 -16.01 22.28 9.59
N ARG A 219 -14.67 22.19 9.44
CA ARG A 219 -13.74 23.21 9.96
C ARG A 219 -13.01 24.06 8.91
N THR A 220 -13.55 24.16 7.70
CA THR A 220 -13.13 25.15 6.70
C THR A 220 -14.26 26.11 6.32
N SER A 221 -14.79 26.84 7.30
CA SER A 221 -15.42 28.15 7.02
C SER A 221 -15.42 29.03 8.27
N GLY A 222 -14.38 29.85 8.41
CA GLY A 222 -14.33 30.98 9.33
C GLY A 222 -13.43 32.04 8.73
N LYS A 223 -14.03 32.90 7.88
CA LYS A 223 -13.37 34.05 7.25
C LYS A 223 -13.02 35.10 8.30
N GLN A 224 -12.03 35.93 7.92
CA GLN A 224 -11.73 37.26 8.44
C GLN A 224 -12.98 38.08 8.78
#